data_AF-A0A914YQL2-F1
#
_entry.id   AF-A0A914YQL2-F1
#
_cell.length_a   1.000
_cell.length_b   1.000
_cell.length_c   1.000
_cell.angle_alpha   90.00
_cell.angle_beta   90.00
_cell.angle_gamma   90.00
#
_symmetry.space_group_name_H-M   'P 1'
#
loop_
_entity.id
_entity.type
_entity.pdbx_description
1 polymer ?
#
loop_
_entity_poly.entity_id
_entity_poly.type
_entity_poly.pdbx_seq_one_letter_code
_entity_poly.pdbx_strand_id
1 'polypeptide(L)'
;MFVLSFLSTLFSLFLKITSWTALFALPLGIGYWFYLKHRSKYFQRLGIPQPPISSIFLGNLEEFEKDQKQHEKLEEWHKKYGPTFGMLQGAHRVIVTSDLNIINEVYVKQFHTFQARQLHVALAIDQKNGPQLNVFFGQGNQWKRLRALFASSLTISKIKSVDPIMARAHTELIREFKKHENKVVDVIP
;
A
#
# COMPACT_ATOMS: atom_id res chain seq x y z
N MET A 1 33.28 -52.95 -13.02
CA MET A 1 31.83 -53.18 -13.23
C MET A 1 30.95 -52.39 -12.24
N PHE A 2 31.28 -52.38 -10.93
CA PHE A 2 30.51 -51.65 -9.91
C PHE A 2 30.37 -50.13 -10.14
N VAL A 3 31.46 -49.43 -10.51
CA VAL A 3 31.46 -47.97 -10.69
C VAL A 3 30.52 -47.55 -11.84
N LEU A 4 30.55 -48.26 -12.97
CA LEU A 4 29.68 -47.95 -14.12
C LEU A 4 28.19 -48.21 -13.82
N SER A 5 27.88 -49.27 -13.07
CA SER A 5 26.52 -49.55 -12.61
C SER A 5 26.03 -48.51 -11.60
N PHE A 6 26.91 -48.05 -10.70
CA PHE A 6 26.59 -47.00 -9.73
C PHE A 6 26.37 -45.64 -10.42
N LEU A 7 27.22 -45.25 -11.38
CA LEU A 7 26.98 -44.02 -12.16
C LEU A 7 25.70 -44.10 -13.00
N SER A 8 25.40 -45.25 -13.60
CA SER A 8 24.18 -45.45 -14.38
C SER A 8 22.91 -45.34 -13.52
N THR A 9 22.92 -45.92 -12.32
CA THR A 9 21.80 -45.81 -11.38
C THR A 9 21.61 -44.38 -10.88
N LEU A 10 22.68 -43.67 -10.52
CA LEU A 10 22.65 -42.25 -10.17
C LEU A 10 22.10 -41.38 -11.32
N PHE A 11 22.56 -41.62 -12.54
CA PHE A 11 22.07 -40.91 -13.73
C PHE A 11 20.58 -41.17 -13.98
N SER A 12 20.13 -42.43 -13.82
CA SER A 12 18.71 -42.77 -13.95
C SER A 12 17.84 -42.14 -12.86
N LEU A 13 18.36 -42.00 -11.65
CA LEU A 13 17.68 -41.36 -10.54
C LEU A 13 17.55 -39.85 -10.79
N PHE A 14 18.62 -39.21 -11.27
CA PHE A 14 18.62 -37.81 -11.68
C PHE A 14 17.57 -37.53 -12.77
N LEU A 15 17.53 -38.35 -13.83
CA LEU A 15 16.53 -38.23 -14.89
C LEU A 15 15.10 -38.43 -14.40
N LYS A 16 14.88 -39.36 -13.45
CA LYS A 16 13.57 -39.53 -12.81
C LYS A 16 13.21 -38.29 -12.01
N ILE A 17 14.10 -37.76 -11.18
CA ILE A 17 13.83 -36.56 -10.37
C ILE A 17 13.47 -35.38 -11.28
N THR A 18 14.24 -35.11 -12.33
CA THR A 18 13.94 -34.00 -13.26
C THR A 18 12.64 -34.19 -14.03
N SER A 19 12.29 -35.43 -14.38
CA SER A 19 11.02 -35.74 -15.04
C SER A 19 9.83 -35.53 -14.10
N TRP A 20 9.94 -35.97 -12.84
CA TRP A 20 8.90 -35.81 -11.83
C TRP A 20 8.75 -34.34 -11.41
N THR A 21 9.84 -33.58 -11.30
CA THR A 21 9.75 -32.14 -11.03
C THR A 21 9.08 -31.40 -12.18
N ALA A 22 9.42 -31.71 -13.43
CA ALA A 22 8.75 -31.13 -14.59
C ALA A 22 7.25 -31.47 -14.64
N LEU A 23 6.89 -32.73 -14.32
CA LEU A 23 5.51 -33.21 -14.30
C LEU A 23 4.62 -32.43 -13.34
N PHE A 24 5.15 -31.99 -12.19
CA PHE A 24 4.39 -31.19 -11.23
C PHE A 24 4.55 -29.68 -11.42
N ALA A 25 5.73 -29.20 -11.78
CA ALA A 25 6.00 -27.77 -11.91
C ALA A 25 5.23 -27.14 -13.08
N LEU A 26 5.09 -27.85 -14.21
CA LEU A 26 4.37 -27.32 -15.38
C LEU A 26 2.87 -27.11 -15.12
N PRO A 27 2.09 -28.11 -14.62
CA PRO A 27 0.69 -27.89 -14.26
C PRO A 27 0.49 -26.83 -13.18
N LEU A 28 1.38 -26.79 -12.17
CA LEU A 28 1.33 -25.75 -11.14
C LEU A 28 1.57 -24.36 -11.72
N GLY A 29 2.55 -24.22 -12.61
CA GLY A 29 2.83 -22.96 -13.31
C GLY A 29 1.67 -22.51 -14.19
N ILE A 30 1.08 -23.43 -14.96
CA ILE A 30 -0.09 -23.16 -15.80
C ILE A 30 -1.30 -22.77 -14.94
N GLY A 31 -1.59 -23.55 -13.89
CA GLY A 31 -2.66 -23.27 -12.94
C GLY A 31 -2.49 -21.92 -12.26
N TYR A 32 -1.27 -21.59 -11.85
CA TYR A 32 -0.95 -20.30 -11.26
C TYR A 32 -1.10 -19.14 -12.26
N TRP A 33 -0.70 -19.33 -13.53
CA TRP A 33 -0.92 -18.34 -14.58
C TRP A 33 -2.41 -18.10 -14.85
N PHE A 34 -3.20 -19.17 -14.93
CA PHE A 34 -4.67 -19.05 -15.05
C PHE A 34 -5.28 -18.36 -13.84
N TYR A 35 -4.82 -18.66 -12.63
CA TYR A 35 -5.23 -17.97 -11.42
C TYR A 35 -4.94 -16.47 -11.49
N LEU A 36 -3.73 -16.07 -11.88
CA LEU A 36 -3.36 -14.65 -12.01
C LEU A 36 -4.18 -13.94 -13.10
N LYS A 37 -4.43 -14.61 -14.24
CA LYS A 37 -5.29 -14.08 -15.31
C LYS A 37 -6.76 -13.97 -14.88
N HIS A 38 -7.25 -14.92 -14.09
CA HIS A 38 -8.58 -14.83 -13.51
C HIS A 38 -8.66 -13.69 -12.50
N ARG A 39 -7.62 -13.51 -11.68
CA ARG A 39 -7.50 -12.42 -10.72
C ARG A 39 -7.46 -11.05 -11.39
N SER A 40 -6.75 -10.89 -12.51
CA SER A 40 -6.63 -9.61 -13.24
C SER A 40 -7.95 -9.08 -13.81
N LYS A 41 -8.91 -9.97 -14.03
CA LYS A 41 -10.25 -9.65 -14.54
C LYS A 41 -11.32 -9.50 -13.45
N TYR A 42 -10.92 -9.38 -12.17
CA TYR A 42 -11.86 -9.36 -11.05
C TYR A 42 -12.89 -8.22 -11.15
N PHE A 43 -12.45 -6.97 -11.30
CA PHE A 43 -13.38 -5.83 -11.36
C PHE A 43 -14.20 -5.81 -12.65
N GLN A 44 -13.60 -6.23 -13.78
CA GLN A 44 -14.33 -6.41 -15.04
C GLN A 44 -15.53 -7.35 -14.88
N ARG A 45 -15.38 -8.46 -14.12
CA ARG A 45 -16.51 -9.38 -13.85
C ARG A 45 -17.59 -8.78 -12.96
N LEU A 46 -17.25 -7.79 -12.14
CA LEU A 46 -18.20 -7.05 -11.30
C LEU A 46 -18.82 -5.86 -12.03
N GLY A 47 -18.45 -5.60 -13.29
CA GLY A 47 -18.88 -4.41 -14.03
C GLY A 47 -18.28 -3.11 -13.50
N ILE A 48 -17.21 -3.18 -12.68
CA ILE A 48 -16.53 -2.01 -12.14
C ILE A 48 -15.42 -1.60 -13.13
N PRO A 49 -15.36 -0.32 -13.55
CA PRO A 49 -14.28 0.18 -14.39
C PRO A 49 -12.91 -0.09 -13.76
N GLN A 50 -11.93 -0.50 -14.57
CA GLN A 50 -10.56 -0.70 -14.11
C GLN A 50 -9.55 -0.23 -15.17
N PRO A 51 -8.39 0.34 -14.78
CA PRO A 51 -7.31 0.58 -15.71
C PRO A 51 -6.74 -0.74 -16.24
N PRO A 52 -6.05 -0.72 -17.40
CA PRO A 52 -5.26 -1.84 -17.88
C PRO A 52 -4.30 -2.32 -16.79
N ILE A 53 -4.14 -3.64 -16.68
CA ILE A 53 -3.20 -4.26 -15.75
C ILE A 53 -1.83 -4.32 -16.43
N SER A 54 -0.85 -3.52 -15.98
CA SER A 54 0.48 -3.52 -16.63
C SER A 54 1.29 -4.76 -16.30
N SER A 55 1.21 -5.25 -15.06
CA SER A 55 1.89 -6.48 -14.64
C SER A 55 0.91 -7.53 -14.15
N ILE A 56 1.03 -8.76 -14.65
CA ILE A 56 0.20 -9.87 -14.18
C ILE A 56 0.51 -10.25 -12.72
N PHE A 57 1.70 -9.90 -12.22
CA PHE A 57 2.14 -10.16 -10.85
C PHE A 57 1.90 -8.95 -9.94
N LEU A 58 2.39 -7.77 -10.33
CA LEU A 58 2.34 -6.55 -9.52
C LEU A 58 1.02 -5.78 -9.66
N GLY A 59 0.21 -6.11 -10.66
CA GLY A 59 -1.00 -5.37 -10.97
C GLY A 59 -0.67 -3.99 -11.57
N ASN A 60 -1.20 -2.96 -10.91
CA ASN A 60 -1.05 -1.55 -11.23
C ASN A 60 0.09 -0.85 -10.48
N LEU A 61 0.83 -1.58 -9.64
CA LEU A 61 1.98 -1.01 -8.90
C LEU A 61 3.09 -0.54 -9.84
N GLU A 62 3.25 -1.19 -10.99
CA GLU A 62 4.31 -0.86 -11.94
C GLU A 62 4.16 0.56 -12.50
N GLU A 63 2.93 1.04 -12.69
CA GLU A 63 2.69 2.43 -13.10
C GLU A 63 3.14 3.46 -12.05
N PHE A 64 3.08 3.09 -10.78
CA PHE A 64 3.46 3.99 -9.69
C PHE A 64 4.98 4.08 -9.50
N GLU A 65 5.71 3.01 -9.80
CA GLU A 65 7.18 3.01 -9.76
C GLU A 65 7.78 3.83 -10.91
N LYS A 66 7.15 3.80 -12.09
CA LYS A 66 7.64 4.49 -13.29
C LYS A 66 7.52 6.01 -13.21
N ASP A 67 6.38 6.53 -12.75
CA ASP A 67 6.09 7.97 -12.83
C ASP A 67 6.34 8.76 -11.53
N GLN A 68 6.73 8.09 -10.42
CA GLN A 68 6.94 8.66 -9.06
C GLN A 68 5.82 9.57 -8.49
N LYS A 69 4.78 9.88 -9.26
CA LYS A 69 3.68 10.78 -8.94
C LYS A 69 2.36 10.02 -8.95
N GLN A 70 2.19 9.19 -7.93
CA GLN A 70 0.99 8.34 -7.77
C GLN A 70 -0.32 9.13 -7.86
N HIS A 71 -0.36 10.34 -7.29
CA HIS A 71 -1.55 11.19 -7.28
C HIS A 71 -1.96 11.64 -8.69
N GLU A 72 -1.02 12.03 -9.55
CA GLU A 72 -1.30 12.42 -10.94
C GLU A 72 -1.88 11.24 -11.71
N LYS A 73 -1.35 10.03 -11.49
CA LYS A 73 -1.86 8.82 -12.15
C LYS A 73 -3.27 8.45 -11.72
N LEU A 74 -3.56 8.56 -10.42
CA LEU A 74 -4.90 8.35 -9.89
C LEU A 74 -5.88 9.41 -10.41
N GLU A 75 -5.44 10.66 -10.59
CA GLU A 75 -6.25 11.72 -11.19
C GLU A 75 -6.55 11.43 -12.67
N GLU A 76 -5.56 10.99 -13.45
CA GLU A 76 -5.75 10.56 -14.85
C GLU A 76 -6.79 9.44 -14.93
N TRP A 77 -6.68 8.43 -14.08
CA TRP A 77 -7.63 7.32 -14.03
C TRP A 77 -9.01 7.74 -13.57
N HIS A 78 -9.11 8.65 -12.60
CA HIS A 78 -10.38 9.22 -12.19
C HIS A 78 -11.09 9.92 -13.36
N LYS A 79 -10.36 10.74 -14.12
CA LYS A 79 -10.91 11.41 -15.32
C LYS A 79 -11.37 10.41 -16.39
N LYS A 80 -10.67 9.28 -16.53
CA LYS A 80 -10.93 8.29 -17.58
C LYS A 80 -11.99 7.24 -17.23
N TYR A 81 -11.99 6.74 -16.00
CA TYR A 81 -12.84 5.64 -15.55
C TYR A 81 -13.98 6.10 -14.63
N GLY A 82 -13.98 7.39 -14.27
CA GLY A 82 -14.99 8.01 -13.44
C GLY A 82 -14.66 8.03 -11.96
N PRO A 83 -15.64 8.41 -11.12
CA PRO A 83 -15.42 8.65 -9.70
C PRO A 83 -15.11 7.39 -8.91
N THR A 84 -15.48 6.21 -9.38
CA THR A 84 -15.24 4.93 -8.70
C THR A 84 -14.70 3.91 -9.69
N PHE A 85 -13.49 3.41 -9.42
CA PHE A 85 -12.85 2.38 -10.24
C PHE A 85 -12.04 1.42 -9.37
N GLY A 86 -11.83 0.21 -9.88
CA GLY A 86 -11.01 -0.82 -9.24
C GLY A 86 -9.59 -0.83 -9.80
N MET A 87 -8.61 -1.14 -8.96
CA MET A 87 -7.22 -1.38 -9.36
C MET A 87 -6.62 -2.55 -8.55
N LEU A 88 -5.57 -3.16 -9.07
CA LEU A 88 -4.88 -4.25 -8.38
C LEU A 88 -3.53 -3.78 -7.86
N GLN A 89 -3.28 -3.95 -6.57
CA GLN A 89 -2.01 -3.59 -5.95
C GLN A 89 -1.30 -4.84 -5.43
N GLY A 90 -0.32 -5.36 -6.18
CA GLY A 90 0.36 -6.59 -5.81
C GLY A 90 -0.62 -7.75 -5.79
N ALA A 91 -0.94 -8.29 -4.60
CA ALA A 91 -1.99 -9.30 -4.35
C ALA A 91 -3.39 -8.71 -4.04
N HIS A 92 -3.45 -7.44 -3.66
CA HIS A 92 -4.64 -6.77 -3.14
C HIS A 92 -5.55 -6.27 -4.25
N ARG A 93 -6.86 -6.24 -3.95
CA ARG A 93 -7.90 -5.65 -4.79
C ARG A 93 -8.31 -4.34 -4.12
N VAL A 94 -8.15 -3.22 -4.82
CA VAL A 94 -8.35 -1.88 -4.26
C VAL A 94 -9.44 -1.18 -5.05
N ILE A 95 -10.39 -0.58 -4.35
CA ILE A 95 -11.37 0.34 -4.94
C ILE A 95 -10.90 1.76 -4.62
N VAL A 96 -10.79 2.57 -5.64
CA VAL A 96 -10.54 4.01 -5.53
C VAL A 96 -11.86 4.71 -5.80
N THR A 97 -12.26 5.60 -4.90
CA THR A 97 -13.51 6.33 -5.04
C THR A 97 -13.40 7.78 -4.57
N SER A 98 -14.02 8.66 -5.34
CA SER A 98 -14.29 10.06 -4.98
C SER A 98 -15.79 10.31 -4.73
N ASP A 99 -16.61 9.25 -4.69
CA ASP A 99 -18.06 9.36 -4.42
C ASP A 99 -18.31 9.58 -2.92
N LEU A 100 -18.90 10.72 -2.59
CA LEU A 100 -19.18 11.12 -1.21
C LEU A 100 -20.12 10.15 -0.49
N ASN A 101 -21.04 9.49 -1.21
CA ASN A 101 -21.96 8.53 -0.59
C ASN A 101 -21.19 7.29 -0.12
N ILE A 102 -20.27 6.77 -0.95
CA ILE A 102 -19.43 5.63 -0.61
C ILE A 102 -18.46 6.02 0.52
N ILE A 103 -17.84 7.19 0.43
CA ILE A 103 -16.93 7.70 1.46
C ILE A 103 -17.66 7.81 2.80
N ASN A 104 -18.86 8.39 2.83
CA ASN A 104 -19.65 8.49 4.06
C ASN A 104 -20.08 7.12 4.60
N GLU A 105 -20.46 6.19 3.71
CA GLU A 105 -20.80 4.84 4.11
C GLU A 105 -19.61 4.13 4.77
N VAL A 106 -18.43 4.19 4.18
CA VAL A 106 -17.22 3.51 4.67
C VAL A 106 -16.64 4.17 5.92
N TYR A 107 -16.46 5.50 5.90
CA TYR A 107 -15.73 6.21 6.96
C TYR A 107 -16.59 6.64 8.13
N VAL A 108 -17.92 6.72 7.98
CA VAL A 108 -18.83 7.18 9.06
C VAL A 108 -19.75 6.05 9.49
N LYS A 109 -20.64 5.58 8.61
CA LYS A 109 -21.69 4.62 9.00
C LYS A 109 -21.12 3.24 9.33
N GLN A 110 -20.23 2.73 8.48
CA GLN A 110 -19.60 1.42 8.61
C GLN A 110 -18.17 1.50 9.15
N PHE A 111 -17.83 2.59 9.84
CA PHE A 111 -16.47 2.78 10.38
C PHE A 111 -16.03 1.58 11.23
N HIS A 112 -16.95 0.95 11.96
CA HIS A 112 -16.67 -0.21 12.80
C HIS A 112 -16.21 -1.45 12.01
N THR A 113 -16.58 -1.56 10.72
CA THR A 113 -16.14 -2.62 9.81
C THR A 113 -14.82 -2.23 9.14
N PHE A 114 -14.68 -0.97 8.73
CA PHE A 114 -13.50 -0.43 8.03
C PHE A 114 -12.50 0.27 8.95
N GLN A 115 -12.21 -0.30 10.13
CA GLN A 115 -11.33 0.34 11.13
C GLN A 115 -9.84 0.28 10.76
N ALA A 116 -9.42 -0.73 9.99
CA ALA A 116 -8.02 -1.00 9.72
C ALA A 116 -7.55 -0.33 8.42
N ARG A 117 -6.39 0.34 8.48
CA ARG A 117 -5.71 0.83 7.28
C ARG A 117 -4.86 -0.27 6.66
N GLN A 118 -4.74 -0.28 5.34
CA GLN A 118 -3.84 -1.19 4.65
C GLN A 118 -2.40 -0.92 5.10
N LEU A 119 -1.77 -1.93 5.71
CA LEU A 119 -0.37 -1.86 6.10
C LEU A 119 0.51 -2.27 4.91
N HIS A 120 1.59 -1.52 4.69
CA HIS A 120 2.63 -1.97 3.77
C HIS A 120 3.29 -3.22 4.35
N VAL A 121 3.64 -4.19 3.51
CA VAL A 121 4.20 -5.49 3.96
C VAL A 121 5.41 -5.29 4.88
N ALA A 122 6.27 -4.31 4.59
CA ALA A 122 7.43 -3.96 5.42
C ALA A 122 7.06 -3.51 6.85
N LEU A 123 5.89 -2.90 7.05
CA LEU A 123 5.40 -2.43 8.35
C LEU A 123 4.68 -3.54 9.14
N ALA A 124 4.36 -4.66 8.52
CA ALA A 124 3.61 -5.76 9.14
C ALA A 124 4.51 -6.80 9.84
N ILE A 125 5.84 -6.74 9.65
CA ILE A 125 6.78 -7.81 10.04
C ILE A 125 7.12 -7.80 11.53
N ASP A 126 7.08 -6.65 12.20
CA ASP A 126 7.33 -6.56 13.65
C ASP A 126 6.05 -6.23 14.42
N GLN A 127 5.56 -7.20 15.20
CA GLN A 127 4.36 -7.06 16.04
C GLN A 127 4.66 -6.68 17.49
N LYS A 128 5.91 -6.82 17.96
CA LYS A 128 6.28 -6.58 19.36
C LYS A 128 6.89 -5.19 19.56
N ASN A 129 7.71 -4.73 18.62
CA ASN A 129 8.33 -3.40 18.66
C ASN A 129 8.06 -2.58 17.38
N GLY A 130 7.21 -3.08 16.49
CA GLY A 130 7.03 -2.48 15.18
C GLY A 130 6.07 -1.29 15.12
N PRO A 131 5.91 -0.73 13.91
CA PRO A 131 5.18 0.53 13.64
C PRO A 131 3.70 0.50 14.07
N GLN A 132 3.14 -0.67 14.37
CA GLN A 132 1.77 -0.86 14.87
C GLN A 132 1.52 -0.26 16.26
N LEU A 133 2.59 0.18 16.95
CA LEU A 133 2.53 0.88 18.24
C LEU A 133 2.08 2.33 18.15
N ASN A 134 2.01 2.93 16.96
CA ASN A 134 1.59 4.33 16.79
C ASN A 134 0.12 4.46 16.36
N VAL A 135 -0.45 5.66 16.52
CA VAL A 135 -1.86 5.95 16.21
C VAL A 135 -2.19 5.88 14.71
N PHE A 136 -1.19 5.91 13.83
CA PHE A 136 -1.38 5.88 12.38
C PHE A 136 -1.56 4.45 11.85
N PHE A 137 -0.78 3.50 12.38
CA PHE A 137 -0.78 2.11 11.95
C PHE A 137 -1.44 1.15 12.93
N GLY A 138 -1.72 1.58 14.16
CA GLY A 138 -2.51 0.79 15.12
C GLY A 138 -3.86 0.41 14.53
N GLN A 139 -4.38 -0.75 14.91
CA GLN A 139 -5.65 -1.29 14.43
C GLN A 139 -6.59 -1.64 15.59
N GLY A 140 -7.90 -1.69 15.31
CA GLY A 140 -8.93 -2.15 16.25
C GLY A 140 -8.86 -1.47 17.63
N ASN A 141 -8.88 -2.28 18.69
CA ASN A 141 -8.89 -1.78 20.07
C ASN A 141 -7.60 -1.05 20.46
N GLN A 142 -6.44 -1.44 19.90
CA GLN A 142 -5.18 -0.76 20.15
C GLN A 142 -5.23 0.67 19.60
N TRP A 143 -5.71 0.83 18.37
CA TRP A 143 -5.93 2.16 17.78
C TRP A 143 -6.90 3.01 18.62
N LYS A 144 -8.02 2.43 19.05
CA LYS A 144 -9.00 3.15 19.89
C LYS A 144 -8.37 3.67 21.17
N ARG A 145 -7.59 2.84 21.86
CA ARG A 145 -6.86 3.23 23.08
C ARG A 145 -5.84 4.33 22.79
N LEU A 146 -4.98 4.16 21.79
CA LEU A 146 -3.97 5.16 21.44
C LEU A 146 -4.61 6.48 21.04
N ARG A 147 -5.64 6.45 20.19
CA ARG A 147 -6.38 7.64 19.77
C ARG A 147 -7.01 8.37 20.95
N ALA A 148 -7.61 7.66 21.91
CA ALA A 148 -8.18 8.30 23.09
C ALA A 148 -7.13 9.06 23.90
N LEU A 149 -5.93 8.48 24.07
CA LEU A 149 -4.81 9.14 24.73
C LEU A 149 -4.34 10.37 23.95
N PHE A 150 -4.12 10.25 22.64
CA PHE A 150 -3.70 11.38 21.79
C PHE A 150 -4.76 12.49 21.71
N ALA A 151 -6.05 12.14 21.65
CA ALA A 151 -7.12 13.12 21.60
C ALA A 151 -7.16 13.99 22.88
N SER A 152 -6.81 13.42 24.04
CA SER A 152 -6.76 14.17 25.31
C SER A 152 -5.69 15.27 25.35
N SER A 153 -4.60 15.12 24.60
CA SER A 153 -3.54 16.14 24.50
C SER A 153 -3.83 17.20 23.44
N LEU A 154 -4.74 16.94 22.49
CA LEU A 154 -5.10 17.84 21.38
C LEU A 154 -6.41 18.60 21.63
N THR A 155 -6.78 18.84 22.89
CA THR A 155 -7.94 19.66 23.23
C THR A 155 -7.68 21.13 22.92
N ILE A 156 -8.75 21.90 22.70
CA ILE A 156 -8.67 23.35 22.44
C ILE A 156 -7.86 24.08 23.51
N SER A 157 -8.04 23.73 24.79
CA SER A 157 -7.28 24.34 25.89
C SER A 157 -5.79 24.06 25.79
N LYS A 158 -5.39 22.83 25.43
CA LYS A 158 -3.98 22.47 25.25
C LYS A 158 -3.38 23.16 24.03
N ILE A 159 -4.11 23.22 22.92
CA ILE A 159 -3.67 23.96 21.73
C ILE A 159 -3.47 25.45 22.07
N LYS A 160 -4.42 26.08 22.75
CA LYS A 160 -4.30 27.47 23.20
C LYS A 160 -3.11 27.70 24.14
N SER A 161 -2.75 26.71 24.95
CA SER A 161 -1.57 26.84 25.83
C SER A 161 -0.24 26.93 25.06
N VAL A 162 -0.20 26.45 23.81
CA VAL A 162 1.00 26.50 22.94
C VAL A 162 1.04 27.79 22.10
N ASP A 163 -0.06 28.55 22.04
CA ASP A 163 -0.18 29.79 21.25
C ASP A 163 0.96 30.80 21.49
N PRO A 164 1.41 31.08 22.73
CA PRO A 164 2.53 32.01 22.95
C PRO A 164 3.85 31.52 22.35
N ILE A 165 4.06 30.21 22.30
CA ILE A 165 5.27 29.60 21.72
C ILE A 165 5.23 29.75 20.19
N MET A 166 4.07 29.50 19.58
CA MET A 166 3.86 29.68 18.14
C MET A 166 4.03 31.15 17.72
N ALA A 167 3.48 32.09 18.50
CA ALA A 167 3.63 33.53 18.24
C ALA A 167 5.09 34.00 18.28
N ARG A 168 5.88 33.44 19.21
CA ARG A 168 7.34 33.68 19.26
C ARG A 168 8.02 33.12 18.03
N ALA A 169 7.80 31.84 17.70
CA ALA A 169 8.39 31.22 16.52
C ALA A 169 8.05 31.98 15.22
N HIS A 170 6.82 32.47 15.09
CA HIS A 170 6.39 33.30 13.97
C HIS A 170 7.15 34.63 13.92
N THR A 171 7.34 35.29 15.06
CA THR A 171 8.09 36.55 15.14
C THR A 171 9.57 36.36 14.79
N GLU A 172 10.18 35.25 15.25
CA GLU A 172 11.55 34.87 14.90
C GLU A 172 11.67 34.61 13.39
N LEU A 173 10.73 33.85 12.81
CA LEU A 173 10.70 33.57 11.37
C LEU A 173 10.62 34.86 10.55
N ILE A 174 9.73 35.79 10.91
CA ILE A 174 9.63 37.10 10.24
C ILE A 174 10.95 37.86 10.34
N ARG A 175 11.61 37.82 11.50
CA ARG A 175 12.89 38.52 11.69
C ARG A 175 13.96 37.94 10.78
N GLU A 176 14.04 36.63 10.63
CA GLU A 176 14.98 35.98 9.72
C GLU A 176 14.69 36.32 8.26
N PHE A 177 13.42 36.34 7.84
CA PHE A 177 13.05 36.76 6.49
C PHE A 177 13.43 38.22 6.20
N LYS A 178 13.24 39.13 7.15
CA LYS A 178 13.67 40.54 7.00
C LYS A 178 15.19 40.68 6.82
N LYS A 179 16.00 39.84 7.47
CA LYS A 179 17.46 39.85 7.27
C LYS A 179 17.86 39.43 5.85
N HIS A 180 16.99 38.69 5.15
CA HIS A 180 17.22 38.15 3.82
C HIS A 180 16.32 38.80 2.76
N GLU A 181 15.82 40.01 3.01
CA GLU A 181 14.74 40.68 2.24
C GLU A 181 15.04 40.95 0.75
N ASN A 182 16.22 40.59 0.23
CA ASN A 182 16.55 40.64 -1.20
C ASN A 182 17.40 39.44 -1.65
N LYS A 183 17.29 38.30 -0.95
CA LYS A 183 18.00 37.07 -1.26
C LYS A 183 16.98 35.98 -1.58
N VAL A 184 17.28 35.16 -2.57
CA VAL A 184 16.54 33.91 -2.78
C VAL A 184 16.87 33.00 -1.60
N VAL A 185 15.85 32.59 -0.86
CA VAL A 185 15.96 31.69 0.28
C VAL A 185 15.18 30.42 -0.04
N ASP A 186 15.86 29.29 -0.01
CA ASP A 186 15.22 27.99 -0.15
C ASP A 186 14.45 27.67 1.13
N VAL A 187 13.13 27.51 1.00
CA VAL A 187 12.21 27.20 2.11
C VAL A 187 12.30 25.73 2.53
N ILE A 188 12.89 24.90 1.68
CA ILE A 188 13.10 23.46 1.90
C ILE A 188 14.59 23.19 1.63
N PRO A 189 15.35 22.63 2.58
CA PRO A 189 16.77 22.33 2.41
C PRO A 189 17.03 21.23 1.37
#